data_AF-A0A840N7V2-F1
#
_entry.id   AF-A0A840N7V2-F1
#
_cell.length_a   1.000
_cell.length_b   1.000
_cell.length_c   1.000
_cell.angle_alpha   90.00
_cell.angle_beta   90.00
_cell.angle_gamma   90.00
#
_symmetry.space_group_name_H-M   'P 1'
#
loop_
_entity.id
_entity.type
_entity.pdbx_description
1 polymer ?
#
loop_
_entity_poly.entity_id
_entity_poly.type
_entity_poly.pdbx_seq_one_letter_code
_entity_poly.pdbx_strand_id
1 'polypeptide(L)'
;MQTDILHRFLQNGLIEIGPEDERLTRLRAAAAQMASSITAERHGTPRFAMVAFDPKVSGDDPVLDEVAEAVAAHWATYRSAFADRPITVFRAVLLDGLRQAQEEDSGVAAAVALTTRNMLPHFDLGREKEILSGFAARSEELLSENVLDDWSTEVGDTGPKHAIPAAAKPNRLDRKVLLAKIEAAVGPTNEKGEAGSAPNSHWPNQGQPWSFMFAPKITAAIAESVDAMSDAVMNSRAKVDEALINAMKDFVGANLPTLIRASTALERRLDLLWWRQSLYSNPAKRSYRSMRPAAAAMQMAADVFASVSVLCPPSVEYFLREAVAEVVGDTRGKSAGFTFKQIANEASSIRSEVAMWWPAEVPDVGPGRRPLVSFLWTIRPKRRP
;
A
#
# COMPACT_ATOMS: atom_id res chain seq x y z
N MET A 1 19.05 13.51 10.81
CA MET A 1 19.33 12.12 11.22
C MET A 1 18.40 11.81 12.38
N GLN A 2 17.41 10.94 12.20
CA GLN A 2 16.60 10.49 13.33
C GLN A 2 17.49 9.64 14.24
N THR A 3 17.57 10.02 15.51
CA THR A 3 18.27 9.28 16.54
C THR A 3 17.53 7.96 16.79
N ASP A 4 18.21 6.82 16.59
CA ASP A 4 17.63 5.49 16.83
C ASP A 4 17.23 5.27 18.30
N ILE A 5 16.36 4.30 18.56
CA ILE A 5 15.79 4.09 19.90
C ILE A 5 16.87 3.69 20.91
N LEU A 6 17.84 2.88 20.50
CA LEU A 6 18.95 2.46 21.36
C LEU A 6 19.75 3.67 21.87
N HIS A 7 20.07 4.61 20.98
CA HIS A 7 20.78 5.83 21.37
C HIS A 7 19.95 6.71 22.32
N ARG A 8 18.63 6.82 22.11
CA ARG A 8 17.74 7.54 23.05
C ARG A 8 17.69 6.88 24.42
N PHE A 9 17.71 5.54 24.49
CA PHE A 9 17.77 4.81 25.76
C PHE A 9 19.10 5.05 26.50
N LEU A 10 20.23 5.09 25.78
CA LEU A 10 21.53 5.44 26.36
C LEU A 10 21.57 6.88 26.88
N GLN A 11 21.13 7.85 26.06
CA GLN A 11 21.13 9.27 26.42
C GLN A 11 20.29 9.57 27.68
N ASN A 12 19.19 8.84 27.87
CA ASN A 12 18.33 8.98 29.05
C ASN A 12 18.78 8.15 30.26
N GLY A 13 19.94 7.48 30.18
CA GLY A 13 20.45 6.61 31.25
C GLY A 13 19.49 5.47 31.60
N LEU A 14 18.76 4.96 30.61
CA LEU A 14 17.84 3.82 30.76
C LEU A 14 18.58 2.49 30.61
N ILE A 15 19.65 2.48 29.83
CA ILE A 15 20.56 1.35 29.67
C ILE A 15 22.00 1.83 29.82
N GLU A 16 22.87 0.95 30.31
CA GLU A 16 24.31 1.16 30.38
C GLU A 16 24.98 -0.02 29.68
N ILE A 17 25.78 0.27 28.66
CA ILE A 17 26.45 -0.76 27.85
C ILE A 17 27.98 -0.70 27.98
N GLY A 18 28.49 0.17 28.85
CA GLY A 18 29.91 0.46 29.00
C GLY A 18 30.44 1.48 27.97
N PRO A 19 31.74 1.79 28.01
CA PRO A 19 32.34 2.93 27.29
C PRO A 19 32.69 2.65 25.83
N GLU A 20 32.55 1.40 25.36
CA GLU A 20 32.96 1.01 24.00
C GLU A 20 31.81 1.24 23.00
N ASP A 21 31.98 2.21 22.10
CA ASP A 21 31.01 2.51 21.03
C ASP A 21 30.66 1.29 20.15
N GLU A 22 31.59 0.34 20.02
CA GLU A 22 31.38 -0.90 19.27
C GLU A 22 30.20 -1.72 19.82
N ARG A 23 29.92 -1.64 21.13
CA ARG A 23 28.80 -2.36 21.74
C ARG A 23 27.46 -1.84 21.25
N LEU A 24 27.32 -0.53 21.05
CA LEU A 24 26.12 0.05 20.45
C LEU A 24 25.94 -0.44 19.01
N THR A 25 27.03 -0.50 18.24
CA THR A 25 26.99 -1.04 16.86
C THR A 25 26.52 -2.50 16.83
N ARG A 26 26.97 -3.34 17.77
CA ARG A 26 26.51 -4.73 17.88
C ARG A 26 25.03 -4.83 18.25
N LEU A 27 24.53 -3.98 19.15
CA LEU A 27 23.11 -3.93 19.49
C LEU A 27 22.23 -3.46 18.32
N ARG A 28 22.72 -2.50 17.51
CA ARG A 28 22.04 -2.10 16.27
C ARG A 28 21.97 -3.24 15.25
N ALA A 29 23.03 -4.04 15.13
CA ALA A 29 23.02 -5.22 14.27
C ALA A 29 21.99 -6.26 14.75
N ALA A 30 21.91 -6.51 16.07
CA ALA A 30 20.87 -7.36 16.64
C ALA A 30 19.45 -6.80 16.40
N ALA A 31 19.26 -5.48 16.49
CA ALA A 31 17.98 -4.84 16.17
C ALA A 31 17.58 -5.05 14.69
N ALA A 32 18.54 -4.93 13.76
CA ALA A 32 18.31 -5.20 12.34
C ALA A 32 17.97 -6.67 12.06
N GLN A 33 18.61 -7.60 12.76
CA GLN A 33 18.23 -9.02 12.71
C GLN A 33 16.80 -9.22 13.22
N MET A 34 16.43 -8.61 14.36
CA MET A 34 15.05 -8.67 14.87
C MET A 34 14.05 -8.08 13.88
N ALA A 35 14.38 -6.96 13.23
CA ALA A 35 13.53 -6.35 12.21
C ALA A 35 13.24 -7.32 11.07
N SER A 36 14.27 -7.99 10.57
CA SER A 36 14.16 -8.99 9.50
C SER A 36 13.25 -10.17 9.91
N SER A 37 13.41 -10.68 11.14
CA SER A 37 12.56 -11.75 11.68
C SER A 37 11.10 -11.32 11.85
N ILE A 38 10.86 -10.10 12.33
CA ILE A 38 9.50 -9.54 12.50
C ILE A 38 8.81 -9.39 11.15
N THR A 39 9.51 -8.88 10.14
CA THR A 39 8.96 -8.73 8.78
C THR A 39 8.65 -10.10 8.15
N ALA A 40 9.53 -11.09 8.34
CA ALA A 40 9.29 -12.46 7.85
C ALA A 40 8.07 -13.12 8.51
N GLU A 41 7.86 -12.90 9.81
CA GLU A 41 6.76 -13.46 10.60
C GLU A 41 5.81 -12.39 11.14
N ARG A 42 5.26 -11.56 10.23
CA ARG A 42 4.44 -10.38 10.59
C ARG A 42 3.29 -10.63 11.58
N HIS A 43 2.75 -11.84 11.64
CA HIS A 43 1.66 -12.22 12.55
C HIS A 43 2.12 -12.26 14.02
N GLY A 44 3.41 -12.44 14.28
CA GLY A 44 4.02 -12.37 15.60
C GLY A 44 4.19 -10.94 16.13
N THR A 45 4.08 -9.91 15.30
CA THR A 45 4.33 -8.50 15.67
C THR A 45 3.68 -8.06 16.99
N PRO A 46 2.40 -8.38 17.29
CA PRO A 46 1.78 -7.99 18.55
C PRO A 46 2.57 -8.51 19.76
N ARG A 47 3.06 -9.76 19.76
CA ARG A 47 3.80 -10.33 20.91
C ARG A 47 5.09 -9.56 21.20
N PHE A 48 5.79 -9.17 20.13
CA PHE A 48 7.00 -8.37 20.23
C PHE A 48 6.69 -6.98 20.77
N ALA A 49 5.67 -6.30 20.23
CA ALA A 49 5.25 -4.99 20.71
C ALA A 49 4.82 -5.04 22.19
N MET A 50 4.06 -6.06 22.59
CA MET A 50 3.61 -6.23 23.97
C MET A 50 4.75 -6.34 24.98
N VAL A 51 5.87 -6.97 24.58
CA VAL A 51 7.07 -7.13 25.42
C VAL A 51 7.94 -5.89 25.38
N ALA A 52 8.15 -5.33 24.19
CA ALA A 52 8.94 -4.13 23.98
C ALA A 52 8.42 -2.93 24.78
N PHE A 53 7.10 -2.75 24.84
CA PHE A 53 6.45 -1.59 25.46
C PHE A 53 6.17 -1.73 26.96
N ASP A 54 6.36 -2.90 27.56
CA ASP A 54 6.06 -3.12 28.98
C ASP A 54 7.32 -3.01 29.87
N PRO A 55 7.47 -1.94 30.68
CA PRO A 55 8.62 -1.79 31.57
C PRO A 55 8.70 -2.84 32.68
N LYS A 56 7.62 -3.58 32.92
CA LYS A 56 7.50 -4.59 33.98
C LYS A 56 7.35 -6.00 33.40
N VAL A 57 7.81 -6.23 32.17
CA VAL A 57 7.81 -7.57 31.56
C VAL A 57 8.58 -8.58 32.43
N SER A 58 8.07 -9.80 32.51
CA SER A 58 8.73 -10.89 33.23
C SER A 58 10.04 -11.28 32.53
N GLY A 59 11.07 -11.60 33.30
CA GLY A 59 12.34 -12.12 32.78
C GLY A 59 12.24 -13.50 32.11
N ASP A 60 11.12 -14.21 32.34
CA ASP A 60 10.82 -15.53 31.77
C ASP A 60 9.96 -15.45 30.49
N ASP A 61 9.72 -14.25 29.95
CA ASP A 61 8.95 -14.11 28.71
C ASP A 61 9.77 -14.66 27.53
N PRO A 62 9.23 -15.62 26.74
CA PRO A 62 9.99 -16.32 25.69
C PRO A 62 10.48 -15.39 24.58
N VAL A 63 9.82 -14.24 24.36
CA VAL A 63 10.30 -13.23 23.41
C VAL A 63 11.68 -12.70 23.81
N LEU A 64 11.98 -12.64 25.11
CA LEU A 64 13.30 -12.21 25.56
C LEU A 64 14.38 -13.24 25.22
N ASP A 65 14.04 -14.51 25.03
CA ASP A 65 15.00 -15.55 24.60
C ASP A 65 15.37 -15.33 23.13
N GLU A 66 14.38 -15.05 22.29
CA GLU A 66 14.59 -14.71 20.86
C GLU A 66 15.49 -13.46 20.71
N VAL A 67 15.26 -12.43 21.51
CA VAL A 67 16.12 -11.24 21.51
C VAL A 67 17.52 -11.57 22.04
N ALA A 68 17.62 -12.42 23.07
CA ALA A 68 18.91 -12.84 23.61
C ALA A 68 19.73 -13.63 22.57
N GLU A 69 19.09 -14.44 21.73
CA GLU A 69 19.73 -15.14 20.61
C GLU A 69 20.25 -14.16 19.56
N ALA A 70 19.44 -13.17 19.16
CA ALA A 70 19.88 -12.12 18.22
C ALA A 70 21.05 -11.30 18.78
N VAL A 71 21.01 -10.95 20.07
CA VAL A 71 22.13 -10.25 20.73
C VAL A 71 23.36 -11.16 20.80
N ALA A 72 23.22 -12.44 21.10
CA ALA A 72 24.35 -13.38 21.16
C ALA A 72 25.04 -13.55 19.80
N ALA A 73 24.28 -13.53 18.70
CA ALA A 73 24.79 -13.64 17.34
C ALA A 73 25.75 -12.48 16.97
N HIS A 74 25.51 -11.29 17.52
CA HIS A 74 26.30 -10.09 17.23
C HIS A 74 27.23 -9.64 18.37
N TRP A 75 27.02 -10.13 19.59
CA TRP A 75 27.83 -9.84 20.77
C TRP A 75 27.95 -11.06 21.68
N ALA A 76 28.78 -12.03 21.28
CA ALA A 76 28.95 -13.30 22.02
C ALA A 76 29.28 -13.15 23.52
N THR A 77 29.99 -12.08 23.91
CA THR A 77 30.38 -11.81 25.29
C THR A 77 29.41 -10.91 26.07
N TYR A 78 28.18 -10.66 25.58
CA TYR A 78 27.24 -9.77 26.28
C TYR A 78 26.96 -10.25 27.72
N ARG A 79 26.92 -11.56 27.96
CA ARG A 79 26.68 -12.13 29.30
C ARG A 79 27.76 -11.78 30.32
N SER A 80 28.98 -11.47 29.90
CA SER A 80 30.02 -11.01 30.83
C SER A 80 29.91 -9.51 31.12
N ALA A 81 29.16 -8.75 30.31
CA ALA A 81 28.97 -7.32 30.47
C ALA A 81 27.82 -6.97 31.44
N PHE A 82 26.93 -7.91 31.73
CA PHE A 82 25.79 -7.72 32.62
C PHE A 82 25.77 -8.80 33.71
N ALA A 83 25.55 -8.40 34.96
CA ALA A 83 25.48 -9.34 36.08
C ALA A 83 24.20 -10.21 36.02
N ASP A 84 23.09 -9.59 35.60
CA ASP A 84 21.78 -10.21 35.44
C ASP A 84 21.34 -10.18 33.97
N ARG A 85 20.24 -10.89 33.67
CA ARG A 85 19.60 -10.82 32.35
C ARG A 85 19.25 -9.36 32.03
N PRO A 86 19.80 -8.74 30.96
CA PRO A 86 19.65 -7.31 30.73
C PRO A 86 18.31 -7.00 30.02
N ILE A 87 17.20 -7.18 30.73
CA ILE A 87 15.83 -7.07 30.19
C ILE A 87 15.61 -5.72 29.50
N THR A 88 16.04 -4.61 30.09
CA THR A 88 15.89 -3.27 29.50
C THR A 88 16.68 -3.12 28.20
N VAL A 89 17.86 -3.73 28.10
CA VAL A 89 18.65 -3.75 26.85
C VAL A 89 17.93 -4.55 25.78
N PHE A 90 17.40 -5.73 26.13
CA PHE A 90 16.61 -6.54 25.20
C PHE A 90 15.37 -5.80 24.70
N ARG A 91 14.65 -5.11 25.59
CA ARG A 91 13.50 -4.27 25.20
C ARG A 91 13.92 -3.13 24.26
N ALA A 92 15.06 -2.48 24.52
CA ALA A 92 15.55 -1.41 23.66
C ALA A 92 15.94 -1.92 22.25
N VAL A 93 16.59 -3.10 22.17
CA VAL A 93 16.89 -3.78 20.90
C VAL A 93 15.60 -4.14 20.16
N LEU A 94 14.61 -4.68 20.87
CA LEU A 94 13.33 -5.06 20.29
C LEU A 94 12.52 -3.86 19.80
N LEU A 95 12.51 -2.76 20.56
CA LEU A 95 11.90 -1.50 20.13
C LEU A 95 12.57 -0.98 18.86
N ASP A 96 13.90 -0.94 18.79
CA ASP A 96 14.56 -0.46 17.57
C ASP A 96 14.34 -1.41 16.37
N GLY A 97 14.27 -2.72 16.60
CA GLY A 97 13.89 -3.69 15.58
C GLY A 97 12.46 -3.48 15.07
N LEU A 98 11.50 -3.24 15.97
CA LEU A 98 10.12 -2.89 15.61
C LEU A 98 10.06 -1.58 14.83
N ARG A 99 10.89 -0.59 15.20
CA ARG A 99 10.99 0.70 14.47
C ARG A 99 11.40 0.48 13.02
N GLN A 100 12.42 -0.34 12.81
CA GLN A 100 12.93 -0.65 11.47
C GLN A 100 11.89 -1.45 10.67
N ALA A 101 11.30 -2.49 11.27
CA ALA A 101 10.31 -3.34 10.59
C ALA A 101 9.05 -2.57 10.16
N GLN A 102 8.54 -1.65 10.99
CA GLN A 102 7.35 -0.85 10.62
C GLN A 102 7.62 0.20 9.53
N GLU A 103 8.88 0.60 9.31
CA GLU A 103 9.25 1.48 8.19
C GLU A 103 9.27 0.73 6.86
N GLU A 104 9.46 -0.60 6.89
CA GLU A 104 9.52 -1.46 5.71
C GLU A 104 8.18 -2.14 5.37
N ASP A 105 7.36 -2.46 6.37
CA ASP A 105 6.10 -3.20 6.20
C ASP A 105 4.92 -2.49 6.90
N SER A 106 3.91 -2.12 6.10
CA SER A 106 2.70 -1.41 6.57
C SER A 106 1.82 -2.28 7.48
N GLY A 107 1.85 -3.60 7.33
CA GLY A 107 1.16 -4.54 8.20
C GLY A 107 1.79 -4.60 9.59
N VAL A 108 3.13 -4.56 9.66
CA VAL A 108 3.87 -4.42 10.93
C VAL A 108 3.53 -3.08 11.58
N ALA A 109 3.57 -1.97 10.83
CA ALA A 109 3.20 -0.65 11.36
C ALA A 109 1.80 -0.63 11.97
N ALA A 110 0.83 -1.21 11.27
CA ALA A 110 -0.54 -1.32 11.74
C ALA A 110 -0.66 -2.18 13.00
N ALA A 111 0.00 -3.35 13.03
CA ALA A 111 -0.02 -4.22 14.19
C ALA A 111 0.57 -3.54 15.42
N VAL A 112 1.66 -2.79 15.25
CA VAL A 112 2.31 -2.04 16.33
C VAL A 112 1.42 -0.89 16.81
N ALA A 113 0.88 -0.06 15.90
CA ALA A 113 -0.02 1.03 16.24
C ALA A 113 -1.25 0.54 17.02
N LEU A 114 -1.95 -0.48 16.49
CA LEU A 114 -3.14 -1.04 17.13
C LEU A 114 -2.83 -1.72 18.48
N THR A 115 -1.69 -2.38 18.60
CA THR A 115 -1.28 -3.01 19.88
C THR A 115 -0.96 -1.94 20.93
N THR A 116 -0.14 -0.95 20.57
CA THR A 116 0.31 0.09 21.50
C THR A 116 -0.81 1.03 21.92
N ARG A 117 -1.73 1.40 21.01
CA ARG A 117 -2.93 2.20 21.31
C ARG A 117 -3.76 1.61 22.46
N ASN A 118 -3.89 0.28 22.47
CA ASN A 118 -4.69 -0.43 23.47
C ASN A 118 -3.95 -0.68 24.79
N MET A 119 -2.62 -0.59 24.82
CA MET A 119 -1.82 -1.00 25.98
C MET A 119 -1.16 0.16 26.71
N LEU A 120 -0.63 1.13 25.97
CA LEU A 120 0.09 2.26 26.53
C LEU A 120 -0.70 3.03 27.60
N PRO A 121 -2.02 3.27 27.44
CA PRO A 121 -2.81 3.94 28.49
C PRO A 121 -2.84 3.21 29.83
N HIS A 122 -2.51 1.92 29.84
CA HIS A 122 -2.54 1.05 31.02
C HIS A 122 -1.16 0.77 31.61
N PHE A 123 -0.09 1.29 31.00
CA PHE A 123 1.28 1.09 31.47
C PHE A 123 1.79 2.28 32.28
N ASP A 124 2.53 1.94 33.32
CA ASP A 124 3.30 2.90 34.10
C ASP A 124 4.68 3.07 33.44
N LEU A 125 4.76 4.04 32.52
CA LEU A 125 5.92 4.20 31.63
C LEU A 125 7.14 4.85 32.31
N GLY A 126 6.97 5.47 33.48
CA GLY A 126 8.04 6.15 34.20
C GLY A 126 8.92 7.04 33.31
N ARG A 127 10.24 6.78 33.33
CA ARG A 127 11.26 7.52 32.56
C ARG A 127 11.23 7.22 31.05
N GLU A 128 10.57 6.15 30.62
CA GLU A 128 10.49 5.75 29.20
C GLU A 128 9.35 6.48 28.45
N LYS A 129 8.48 7.21 29.18
CA LYS A 129 7.24 7.81 28.65
C LYS A 129 7.43 8.57 27.34
N GLU A 130 8.41 9.47 27.26
CA GLU A 130 8.63 10.31 26.08
C GLU A 130 9.09 9.48 24.87
N ILE A 131 9.97 8.50 25.09
CA ILE A 131 10.46 7.63 24.02
C ILE A 131 9.33 6.77 23.47
N LEU A 132 8.59 6.11 24.37
CA LEU A 132 7.51 5.19 23.98
C LEU A 132 6.30 5.93 23.38
N SER A 133 5.95 7.11 23.89
CA SER A 133 4.87 7.93 23.33
C SER A 133 5.24 8.45 21.94
N GLY A 134 6.48 8.91 21.75
CA GLY A 134 6.97 9.35 20.44
C GLY A 134 7.04 8.20 19.43
N PHE A 135 7.42 7.01 19.88
CA PHE A 135 7.38 5.81 19.04
C PHE A 135 5.95 5.51 18.60
N ALA A 136 5.01 5.44 19.54
CA ALA A 136 3.62 5.11 19.22
C ALA A 136 2.98 6.15 18.29
N ALA A 137 3.26 7.43 18.51
CA ALA A 137 2.84 8.49 17.59
C ALA A 137 3.36 8.27 16.16
N ARG A 138 4.63 7.85 16.01
CA ARG A 138 5.18 7.52 14.69
C ARG A 138 4.50 6.30 14.06
N SER A 139 4.20 5.26 14.84
CA SER A 139 3.44 4.10 14.36
C SER A 139 2.04 4.50 13.87
N GLU A 140 1.39 5.45 14.56
CA GLU A 140 0.08 5.99 14.18
C GLU A 140 0.12 6.83 12.89
N GLU A 141 1.18 7.62 12.70
CA GLU A 141 1.43 8.33 11.44
C GLU A 141 1.59 7.36 10.28
N LEU A 142 2.43 6.34 10.44
CA LEU A 142 2.66 5.30 9.42
C LEU A 142 1.37 4.54 9.09
N LEU A 143 0.56 4.20 10.11
CA LEU A 143 -0.76 3.61 9.88
C LEU A 143 -1.66 4.57 9.08
N SER A 144 -1.69 5.85 9.45
CA SER A 144 -2.56 6.85 8.84
C SER A 144 -2.19 7.13 7.37
N GLU A 145 -0.90 7.25 7.06
CA GLU A 145 -0.39 7.39 5.70
C GLU A 145 -0.90 6.24 4.80
N ASN A 146 -0.87 5.00 5.30
CA ASN A 146 -1.32 3.83 4.56
C ASN A 146 -2.85 3.71 4.46
N VAL A 147 -3.58 4.15 5.48
CA VAL A 147 -5.05 4.05 5.53
C VAL A 147 -5.72 5.11 4.66
N LEU A 148 -5.18 6.33 4.62
CA LEU A 148 -5.82 7.46 3.92
C LEU A 148 -5.97 7.19 2.43
N ASP A 149 -5.01 6.52 1.81
CA ASP A 149 -5.09 6.14 0.40
C ASP A 149 -6.23 5.15 0.15
N ASP A 150 -6.37 4.10 0.97
CA ASP A 150 -7.39 3.05 0.82
C ASP A 150 -8.81 3.53 1.12
N TRP A 151 -8.94 4.60 1.88
CA TRP A 151 -10.22 5.19 2.31
C TRP A 151 -10.54 6.52 1.60
N SER A 152 -9.70 6.97 0.68
CA SER A 152 -9.93 8.20 -0.07
C SER A 152 -11.12 8.07 -1.01
N THR A 153 -12.00 9.08 -0.99
CA THR A 153 -13.08 9.25 -1.98
C THR A 153 -12.71 10.26 -3.06
N GLU A 154 -11.49 10.81 -3.00
CA GLU A 154 -11.03 11.77 -3.97
C GLU A 154 -10.69 11.06 -5.28
N VAL A 155 -11.38 11.47 -6.32
CA VAL A 155 -11.01 11.19 -7.68
C VAL A 155 -10.14 12.38 -8.08
N GLY A 156 -8.83 12.15 -8.26
CA GLY A 156 -7.89 13.21 -8.65
C GLY A 156 -8.30 13.91 -9.95
N ASP A 157 -7.49 14.85 -10.44
CA ASP A 157 -7.77 15.52 -11.71
C ASP A 157 -7.70 14.53 -12.89
N THR A 158 -8.85 13.90 -13.20
CA THR A 158 -9.05 12.88 -14.24
C THR A 158 -9.28 13.50 -15.61
N GLY A 159 -8.75 14.69 -15.87
CA GLY A 159 -8.74 15.25 -17.21
C GLY A 159 -7.72 14.50 -18.09
N PRO A 160 -8.03 14.15 -19.35
CA PRO A 160 -7.01 13.67 -20.27
C PRO A 160 -5.96 14.78 -20.48
N LYS A 161 -4.76 14.61 -19.91
CA LYS A 161 -3.64 15.56 -20.03
C LYS A 161 -2.90 15.48 -21.36
N HIS A 162 -3.35 14.61 -22.26
CA HIS A 162 -2.69 14.40 -23.54
C HIS A 162 -3.04 15.52 -24.51
N ALA A 163 -2.02 16.25 -24.95
CA ALA A 163 -2.14 17.13 -26.10
C ALA A 163 -2.49 16.29 -27.33
N ILE A 164 -3.59 16.60 -28.00
CA ILE A 164 -3.89 16.04 -29.32
C ILE A 164 -2.68 16.38 -30.21
N PRO A 165 -2.02 15.39 -30.84
CA PRO A 165 -0.91 15.67 -31.74
C PRO A 165 -1.38 16.68 -32.78
N ALA A 166 -0.61 17.77 -32.97
CA ALA A 166 -0.94 18.76 -33.97
C ALA A 166 -1.16 18.07 -35.32
N ALA A 167 -2.27 18.41 -35.99
CA ALA A 167 -2.59 17.85 -37.30
C ALA A 167 -1.34 17.88 -38.18
N ALA A 168 -1.01 16.73 -38.79
CA ALA A 168 0.17 16.63 -39.63
C ALA A 168 0.11 17.73 -40.69
N LYS A 169 1.20 18.51 -40.80
CA LYS A 169 1.27 19.56 -41.81
C LYS A 169 1.06 18.88 -43.17
N PRO A 170 0.18 19.40 -44.04
CA PRO A 170 -0.08 18.79 -45.33
C PRO A 170 1.25 18.65 -46.07
N ASN A 171 1.59 17.41 -46.44
CA ASN A 171 2.83 17.17 -47.17
C ASN A 171 2.70 17.87 -48.53
N ARG A 172 3.44 18.96 -48.70
CA ARG A 172 3.46 19.68 -49.97
C ARG A 172 4.21 18.82 -50.97
N LEU A 173 3.63 18.69 -52.16
CA LEU A 173 4.31 18.13 -53.32
C LEU A 173 5.67 18.81 -53.50
N ASP A 174 6.75 18.02 -53.54
CA ASP A 174 8.07 18.55 -53.89
C ASP A 174 8.09 18.89 -55.37
N ARG A 175 7.76 20.15 -55.67
CA ARG A 175 7.69 20.67 -57.02
C ARG A 175 9.03 20.59 -57.74
N LYS A 176 10.17 20.61 -57.02
CA LYS A 176 11.50 20.51 -57.64
C LYS A 176 11.76 19.08 -58.10
N VAL A 177 11.42 18.11 -57.26
CA VAL A 177 11.56 16.68 -57.61
C VAL A 177 10.62 16.31 -58.75
N LEU A 178 9.36 16.78 -58.72
CA LEU A 178 8.43 16.54 -59.81
C LEU A 178 8.94 17.20 -61.11
N LEU A 179 9.35 18.47 -61.05
CA LEU A 179 9.87 19.18 -62.22
C LEU A 179 11.07 18.44 -62.84
N ALA A 180 12.03 17.99 -62.03
CA ALA A 180 13.18 17.24 -62.54
C ALA A 180 12.78 15.93 -63.24
N LYS A 181 11.74 15.24 -62.76
CA LYS A 181 11.20 14.04 -63.42
C LYS A 181 10.45 14.37 -64.71
N ILE A 182 9.72 15.49 -64.74
CA ILE A 182 9.07 15.99 -65.95
C ILE A 182 10.13 16.35 -67.01
N GLU A 183 11.18 17.08 -66.63
CA GLU A 183 12.31 17.41 -67.51
C GLU A 183 12.98 16.16 -68.08
N ALA A 184 13.22 15.15 -67.23
CA ALA A 184 13.75 13.86 -67.66
C ALA A 184 12.79 13.09 -68.59
N ALA A 185 11.47 13.26 -68.47
CA ALA A 185 10.51 12.66 -69.39
C ALA A 185 10.49 13.35 -70.76
N VAL A 186 10.74 14.67 -70.80
CA VAL A 186 10.65 15.50 -72.02
C VAL A 186 11.81 15.27 -72.98
N GLY A 187 13.04 15.05 -72.50
CA GLY A 187 14.19 14.85 -73.38
C GLY A 187 15.48 14.40 -72.68
N PRO A 188 16.60 14.30 -73.43
CA PRO A 188 17.87 13.74 -72.95
C PRO A 188 18.53 14.60 -71.88
N THR A 189 18.32 15.92 -71.92
CA THR A 189 18.91 16.91 -71.03
C THR A 189 17.88 17.99 -70.69
N ASN A 190 18.00 18.60 -69.51
CA ASN A 190 17.20 19.75 -69.10
C ASN A 190 17.71 21.08 -69.71
N GLU A 191 17.11 22.20 -69.32
CA GLU A 191 17.49 23.57 -69.74
C GLU A 191 18.97 23.89 -69.47
N LYS A 192 19.58 23.25 -68.46
CA LYS A 192 20.98 23.44 -68.08
C LYS A 192 21.94 22.48 -68.77
N GLY A 193 21.45 21.62 -69.66
CA GLY A 193 22.24 20.59 -70.33
C GLY A 193 22.58 19.38 -69.45
N GLU A 194 21.92 19.24 -68.29
CA GLU A 194 22.15 18.13 -67.37
C GLU A 194 21.21 16.97 -67.71
N ALA A 195 21.74 15.74 -67.71
CA ALA A 195 20.94 14.54 -67.88
C ALA A 195 20.22 14.20 -66.57
N GLY A 196 18.89 14.00 -66.64
CA GLY A 196 18.10 13.52 -65.52
C GLY A 196 18.33 12.03 -65.20
N SER A 197 17.67 11.52 -64.15
CA SER A 197 17.66 10.08 -63.89
C SER A 197 16.80 9.37 -64.94
N ALA A 198 17.41 8.49 -65.73
CA ALA A 198 16.78 7.77 -66.85
C ALA A 198 16.00 8.71 -67.82
N PRO A 199 16.69 9.63 -68.53
CA PRO A 199 16.03 10.61 -69.36
C PRO A 199 15.43 9.98 -70.62
N ASN A 200 14.52 10.69 -71.28
CA ASN A 200 14.01 10.32 -72.59
C ASN A 200 15.11 10.52 -73.63
N SER A 201 15.51 9.46 -74.35
CA SER A 201 16.57 9.51 -75.35
C SER A 201 16.21 10.33 -76.60
N HIS A 202 14.93 10.69 -76.75
CA HIS A 202 14.40 11.37 -77.92
C HIS A 202 13.96 12.79 -77.57
N TRP A 203 14.10 13.70 -78.53
CA TRP A 203 13.52 15.04 -78.45
C TRP A 203 12.10 15.07 -79.01
N PRO A 204 11.23 16.02 -78.60
CA PRO A 204 9.85 16.13 -79.11
C PRO A 204 9.74 16.19 -80.64
N ASN A 205 10.75 16.74 -81.32
CA ASN A 205 10.81 16.81 -82.78
C ASN A 205 11.03 15.45 -83.47
N GLN A 206 11.28 14.37 -82.73
CA GLN A 206 11.47 13.02 -83.25
C GLN A 206 10.14 12.24 -83.38
N GLY A 207 9.01 12.80 -82.94
CA GLY A 207 7.67 12.26 -83.20
C GLY A 207 7.35 10.99 -82.41
N GLN A 208 7.13 9.86 -83.12
CA GLN A 208 6.64 8.62 -82.53
C GLN A 208 7.55 8.05 -81.42
N PRO A 209 8.88 7.91 -81.59
CA PRO A 209 9.76 7.36 -80.56
C PRO A 209 9.80 8.20 -79.28
N TRP A 210 9.66 9.53 -79.41
CA TRP A 210 9.54 10.42 -78.27
C TRP A 210 8.24 10.18 -77.50
N SER A 211 7.11 10.12 -78.20
CA SER A 211 5.79 9.95 -77.56
C SER A 211 5.67 8.64 -76.76
N PHE A 212 6.29 7.56 -77.27
CA PHE A 212 6.31 6.24 -76.63
C PHE A 212 7.13 6.21 -75.34
N MET A 213 8.16 7.05 -75.23
CA MET A 213 8.99 7.15 -74.02
C MET A 213 8.46 8.21 -73.06
N PHE A 214 7.89 9.31 -73.58
CA PHE A 214 7.36 10.41 -72.79
C PHE A 214 6.16 9.98 -71.95
N ALA A 215 5.13 9.36 -72.57
CA ALA A 215 3.88 9.04 -71.89
C ALA A 215 4.05 8.10 -70.68
N PRO A 216 4.82 7.00 -70.76
CA PRO A 216 5.09 6.17 -69.57
C PRO A 216 5.90 6.89 -68.50
N LYS A 217 6.90 7.71 -68.89
CA LYS A 217 7.78 8.42 -67.94
C LYS A 217 7.04 9.51 -67.17
N ILE A 218 6.24 10.32 -67.85
CA ILE A 218 5.44 11.37 -67.18
C ILE A 218 4.37 10.76 -66.27
N THR A 219 3.76 9.64 -66.71
CA THR A 219 2.78 8.91 -65.89
C THR A 219 3.43 8.34 -64.63
N ALA A 220 4.62 7.74 -64.75
CA ALA A 220 5.38 7.26 -63.60
C ALA A 220 5.75 8.41 -62.64
N ALA A 221 6.20 9.56 -63.16
CA ALA A 221 6.55 10.72 -62.36
C ALA A 221 5.36 11.27 -61.54
N ILE A 222 4.17 11.31 -62.14
CA ILE A 222 2.94 11.74 -61.47
C ILE A 222 2.50 10.68 -60.46
N ALA A 223 2.45 9.40 -60.86
CA ALA A 223 2.06 8.29 -59.99
C ALA A 223 2.92 8.23 -58.73
N GLU A 224 4.25 8.24 -58.87
CA GLU A 224 5.18 8.23 -57.73
C GLU A 224 4.98 9.44 -56.79
N SER A 225 4.62 10.60 -57.34
CA SER A 225 4.37 11.79 -56.54
C SER A 225 3.04 11.72 -55.77
N VAL A 226 2.02 11.10 -56.36
CA VAL A 226 0.72 10.84 -55.73
C VAL A 226 0.85 9.74 -54.68
N ASP A 227 1.57 8.66 -54.97
CA ASP A 227 1.83 7.56 -54.05
C ASP A 227 2.61 8.06 -52.81
N ALA A 228 3.66 8.86 -53.01
CA ALA A 228 4.41 9.45 -51.90
C ALA A 228 3.53 10.38 -51.03
N MET A 229 2.56 11.07 -51.62
CA MET A 229 1.59 11.88 -50.86
C MET A 229 0.61 11.00 -50.08
N SER A 230 0.10 9.93 -50.70
CA SER A 230 -0.77 8.95 -50.07
C SER A 230 -0.08 8.26 -48.89
N ASP A 231 1.16 7.79 -49.07
CA ASP A 231 1.97 7.17 -48.02
C ASP A 231 2.21 8.12 -46.86
N ALA A 232 2.49 9.40 -47.13
CA ALA A 232 2.66 10.40 -46.09
C ALA A 232 1.38 10.63 -45.28
N VAL A 233 0.22 10.68 -45.95
CA VAL A 233 -1.08 10.80 -45.29
C VAL A 233 -1.36 9.56 -44.43
N MET A 234 -1.16 8.36 -44.96
CA MET A 234 -1.39 7.11 -44.23
C MET A 234 -0.46 6.98 -43.02
N ASN A 235 0.82 7.32 -43.18
CA ASN A 235 1.79 7.33 -42.07
C ASN A 235 1.43 8.38 -41.01
N SER A 236 0.94 9.55 -41.42
CA SER A 236 0.50 10.58 -40.47
C SER A 236 -0.72 10.14 -39.67
N ARG A 237 -1.69 9.48 -40.33
CA ARG A 237 -2.87 8.93 -39.69
C ARG A 237 -2.51 7.82 -38.70
N ALA A 238 -1.65 6.88 -39.10
CA ALA A 238 -1.18 5.81 -38.23
C ALA A 238 -0.54 6.35 -36.94
N LYS A 239 0.26 7.42 -37.03
CA LYS A 239 0.84 8.10 -35.87
C LYS A 239 -0.20 8.76 -34.96
N VAL A 240 -1.23 9.37 -35.54
CA VAL A 240 -2.35 9.95 -34.77
C VAL A 240 -3.14 8.85 -34.06
N ASP A 241 -3.44 7.75 -34.75
CA ASP A 241 -4.16 6.60 -34.19
C ASP A 241 -3.35 5.97 -33.03
N GLU A 242 -2.04 5.77 -33.21
CA GLU A 242 -1.16 5.25 -32.16
C GLU A 242 -1.09 6.19 -30.94
N ALA A 243 -0.93 7.50 -31.17
CA ALA A 243 -0.91 8.48 -30.10
C ALA A 243 -2.25 8.53 -29.33
N LEU A 244 -3.38 8.42 -30.02
CA LEU A 244 -4.71 8.38 -29.40
C LEU A 244 -4.91 7.09 -28.59
N ILE A 245 -4.50 5.94 -29.11
CA ILE A 245 -4.58 4.66 -28.41
C ILE A 245 -3.74 4.69 -27.14
N ASN A 246 -2.51 5.21 -27.21
CA ASN A 246 -1.62 5.30 -26.06
C ASN A 246 -2.16 6.30 -25.03
N ALA A 247 -2.65 7.47 -25.45
CA ALA A 247 -3.30 8.43 -24.57
C ALA A 247 -4.53 7.84 -23.86
N MET A 248 -5.34 7.04 -24.58
CA MET A 248 -6.50 6.38 -23.99
C MET A 248 -6.09 5.27 -23.01
N LYS A 249 -5.05 4.49 -23.32
CA LYS A 249 -4.49 3.48 -22.42
C LYS A 249 -3.96 4.11 -21.14
N ASP A 250 -3.18 5.18 -21.25
CA ASP A 250 -2.62 5.92 -20.12
C ASP A 250 -3.75 6.52 -19.27
N PHE A 251 -4.75 7.12 -19.91
CA PHE A 251 -5.92 7.65 -19.24
C PHE A 251 -6.67 6.56 -18.47
N VAL A 252 -7.01 5.45 -19.11
CA VAL A 252 -7.73 4.35 -18.46
C VAL A 252 -6.87 3.75 -17.34
N GLY A 253 -5.58 3.50 -17.59
CA GLY A 253 -4.65 2.92 -16.63
C GLY A 253 -4.44 3.79 -15.38
N ALA A 254 -4.38 5.11 -15.53
CA ALA A 254 -4.20 6.03 -14.42
C ALA A 254 -5.50 6.31 -13.65
N ASN A 255 -6.64 6.42 -14.35
CA ASN A 255 -7.88 6.92 -13.75
C ASN A 255 -8.83 5.80 -13.28
N LEU A 256 -8.89 4.66 -13.97
CA LEU A 256 -9.79 3.57 -13.61
C LEU A 256 -9.52 3.00 -12.21
N PRO A 257 -8.26 2.73 -11.79
CA PRO A 257 -8.00 2.24 -10.43
C PRO A 257 -8.41 3.26 -9.36
N THR A 258 -8.22 4.55 -9.61
CA THR A 258 -8.62 5.63 -8.70
C THR A 258 -10.13 5.73 -8.56
N LEU A 259 -10.87 5.61 -9.67
CA LEU A 259 -12.33 5.59 -9.66
C LEU A 259 -12.88 4.37 -8.92
N ILE A 260 -12.34 3.17 -9.18
CA ILE A 260 -12.74 1.94 -8.50
C ILE A 260 -12.50 2.10 -6.99
N ARG A 261 -11.31 2.54 -6.59
CA ARG A 261 -10.96 2.76 -5.19
C ARG A 261 -11.89 3.76 -4.50
N ALA A 262 -12.17 4.90 -5.12
CA ALA A 262 -13.08 5.90 -4.58
C ALA A 262 -14.52 5.34 -4.44
N SER A 263 -14.99 4.56 -5.41
CA SER A 263 -16.27 3.87 -5.35
C SER A 263 -16.32 2.85 -4.21
N THR A 264 -15.31 1.99 -4.09
CA THR A 264 -15.24 1.01 -2.99
C THR A 264 -15.17 1.70 -1.63
N ALA A 265 -14.43 2.80 -1.51
CA ALA A 265 -14.36 3.58 -0.27
C ALA A 265 -15.73 4.19 0.10
N LEU A 266 -16.48 4.69 -0.90
CA LEU A 266 -17.84 5.20 -0.69
C LEU A 266 -18.81 4.10 -0.27
N GLU A 267 -18.80 2.96 -0.97
CA GLU A 267 -19.61 1.78 -0.64
C GLU A 267 -19.37 1.33 0.80
N ARG A 268 -18.10 1.16 1.23
CA ARG A 268 -17.76 0.80 2.61
C ARG A 268 -18.32 1.79 3.63
N ARG A 269 -18.23 3.10 3.37
CA ARG A 269 -18.77 4.14 4.27
C ARG A 269 -20.29 4.06 4.35
N LEU A 270 -20.98 3.84 3.23
CA LEU A 270 -22.44 3.66 3.19
C LEU A 270 -22.87 2.39 3.92
N ASP A 271 -22.15 1.28 3.74
CA ASP A 271 -22.42 0.03 4.43
C ASP A 271 -22.28 0.19 5.96
N LEU A 272 -21.24 0.88 6.42
CA LEU A 272 -21.06 1.20 7.84
C LEU A 272 -22.18 2.09 8.38
N LEU A 273 -22.62 3.09 7.61
CA LEU A 273 -23.74 3.95 7.99
C LEU A 273 -25.04 3.14 8.09
N TRP A 274 -25.30 2.28 7.10
CA TRP A 274 -26.48 1.42 7.10
C TRP A 274 -26.45 0.40 8.24
N TRP A 275 -25.30 -0.21 8.48
CA TRP A 275 -25.05 -1.11 9.60
C TRP A 275 -25.37 -0.44 10.94
N ARG A 276 -24.85 0.77 11.16
CA ARG A 276 -25.14 1.55 12.37
C ARG A 276 -26.61 1.93 12.47
N GLN A 277 -27.24 2.35 11.38
CA GLN A 277 -28.63 2.81 11.40
C GLN A 277 -29.62 1.66 11.63
N SER A 278 -29.33 0.49 11.05
CA SER A 278 -30.18 -0.70 11.18
C SER A 278 -30.00 -1.41 12.53
N LEU A 279 -28.83 -1.26 13.17
CA LEU A 279 -28.44 -1.99 14.38
C LEU A 279 -28.77 -3.49 14.27
N TYR A 280 -28.47 -4.06 13.10
CA TYR A 280 -28.82 -5.42 12.74
C TYR A 280 -27.59 -6.19 12.26
N SER A 281 -27.40 -7.38 12.82
CA SER A 281 -26.34 -8.30 12.39
C SER A 281 -26.88 -9.23 11.30
N ASN A 282 -26.31 -9.11 10.09
CA ASN A 282 -26.60 -10.05 9.01
C ASN A 282 -26.17 -11.49 9.36
N PRO A 283 -24.95 -11.74 9.89
CA PRO A 283 -24.54 -13.08 10.30
C PRO A 283 -25.44 -13.69 11.40
N ALA A 284 -25.84 -12.89 12.41
CA ALA A 284 -26.67 -13.38 13.51
C ALA A 284 -28.19 -13.37 13.22
N LYS A 285 -28.59 -12.77 12.10
CA LYS A 285 -29.97 -12.58 11.64
C LYS A 285 -30.90 -11.99 12.72
N ARG A 286 -30.42 -11.01 13.47
CA ARG A 286 -31.18 -10.34 14.55
C ARG A 286 -30.62 -8.96 14.87
N SER A 287 -31.43 -8.14 15.54
CA SER A 287 -30.99 -6.83 16.05
C SER A 287 -30.01 -6.98 17.20
N TYR A 288 -28.98 -6.12 17.26
CA TYR A 288 -28.06 -6.06 18.40
C TYR A 288 -28.78 -5.74 19.72
N ARG A 289 -29.88 -4.98 19.65
CA ARG A 289 -30.72 -4.64 20.83
C ARG A 289 -31.41 -5.87 21.45
N SER A 290 -31.50 -6.98 20.71
CA SER A 290 -32.05 -8.24 21.21
C SER A 290 -30.98 -9.18 21.81
N MET A 291 -29.70 -8.83 21.69
CA MET A 291 -28.58 -9.59 22.25
C MET A 291 -28.24 -9.08 23.64
N ARG A 292 -27.55 -9.91 24.43
CA ARG A 292 -26.95 -9.42 25.67
C ARG A 292 -25.86 -8.39 25.39
N PRO A 293 -25.65 -7.40 26.28
CA PRO A 293 -24.74 -6.29 26.01
C PRO A 293 -23.32 -6.69 25.60
N ALA A 294 -22.71 -7.67 26.29
CA ALA A 294 -21.38 -8.18 25.93
C ALA A 294 -21.37 -8.92 24.59
N ALA A 295 -22.41 -9.71 24.30
CA ALA A 295 -22.57 -10.40 23.03
C ALA A 295 -22.78 -9.42 21.87
N ALA A 296 -23.58 -8.37 22.09
CA ALA A 296 -23.82 -7.28 21.14
C ALA A 296 -22.51 -6.57 20.80
N ALA A 297 -21.74 -6.13 21.80
CA ALA A 297 -20.47 -5.46 21.59
C ALA A 297 -19.47 -6.32 20.79
N MET A 298 -19.36 -7.61 21.12
CA MET A 298 -18.51 -8.54 20.40
C MET A 298 -18.97 -8.78 18.95
N GLN A 299 -20.28 -8.97 18.74
CA GLN A 299 -20.81 -9.16 17.39
C GLN A 299 -20.68 -7.89 16.55
N MET A 300 -20.90 -6.71 17.13
CA MET A 300 -20.72 -5.43 16.45
C MET A 300 -19.27 -5.24 16.00
N ALA A 301 -18.29 -5.54 16.87
CA ALA A 301 -16.89 -5.51 16.50
C ALA A 301 -16.56 -6.50 15.37
N ALA A 302 -17.14 -7.71 15.40
CA ALA A 302 -16.97 -8.71 14.35
C ALA A 302 -17.56 -8.26 13.00
N ASP A 303 -18.77 -7.71 13.01
CA ASP A 303 -19.47 -7.29 11.81
C ASP A 303 -18.79 -6.08 11.16
N VAL A 304 -18.29 -5.13 11.96
CA VAL A 304 -17.44 -4.04 11.45
C VAL A 304 -16.14 -4.59 10.89
N PHE A 305 -15.44 -5.47 11.61
CA PHE A 305 -14.19 -6.07 11.12
C PHE A 305 -14.37 -6.80 9.78
N ALA A 306 -15.50 -7.48 9.58
CA ALA A 306 -15.82 -8.14 8.31
C ALA A 306 -16.17 -7.16 7.17
N SER A 307 -16.57 -5.94 7.49
CA SER A 307 -17.02 -4.92 6.53
C SER A 307 -15.92 -3.90 6.17
N VAL A 308 -14.81 -3.88 6.92
CA VAL A 308 -13.70 -2.95 6.73
C VAL A 308 -12.48 -3.66 6.17
N SER A 309 -11.60 -2.91 5.50
CA SER A 309 -10.26 -3.38 5.14
C SER A 309 -9.41 -3.65 6.39
N VAL A 310 -8.35 -4.46 6.25
CA VAL A 310 -7.40 -4.79 7.34
C VAL A 310 -6.89 -3.54 8.04
N LEU A 311 -6.69 -2.45 7.27
CA LEU A 311 -6.35 -1.13 7.77
C LEU A 311 -7.60 -0.25 7.72
N CYS A 312 -7.95 0.37 8.84
CA CYS A 312 -9.10 1.28 8.94
C CYS A 312 -8.73 2.58 9.66
N PRO A 313 -9.37 3.72 9.32
CA PRO A 313 -9.05 4.99 9.93
C PRO A 313 -9.53 5.05 11.38
N PRO A 314 -8.88 5.84 12.25
CA PRO A 314 -9.32 6.00 13.64
C PRO A 314 -10.80 6.39 13.77
N SER A 315 -11.36 7.12 12.80
CA SER A 315 -12.77 7.47 12.76
C SER A 315 -13.72 6.26 12.77
N VAL A 316 -13.32 5.11 12.19
CA VAL A 316 -14.10 3.87 12.23
C VAL A 316 -14.17 3.29 13.64
N GLU A 317 -13.08 3.39 14.42
CA GLU A 317 -13.09 2.94 15.81
C GLU A 317 -13.99 3.81 16.68
N TYR A 318 -13.92 5.14 16.53
CA TYR A 318 -14.86 6.05 17.19
C TYR A 318 -16.30 5.78 16.76
N PHE A 319 -16.53 5.53 15.48
CA PHE A 319 -17.85 5.18 14.95
C PHE A 319 -18.40 3.89 15.57
N LEU A 320 -17.58 2.83 15.65
CA LEU A 320 -17.93 1.57 16.31
C LEU A 320 -18.22 1.80 17.80
N ARG A 321 -17.37 2.55 18.50
CA ARG A 321 -17.55 2.84 19.93
C ARG A 321 -18.88 3.54 20.20
N GLU A 322 -19.23 4.54 19.40
CA GLU A 322 -20.51 5.24 19.53
C GLU A 322 -21.70 4.33 19.21
N ALA A 323 -21.59 3.48 18.17
CA ALA A 323 -22.63 2.51 17.84
C ALA A 323 -22.84 1.47 18.97
N VAL A 324 -21.75 0.98 19.57
CA VAL A 324 -21.81 0.06 20.71
C VAL A 324 -22.44 0.75 21.93
N ALA A 325 -22.05 1.99 22.22
CA ALA A 325 -22.61 2.77 23.32
C ALA A 325 -24.13 2.99 23.16
N GLU A 326 -24.62 3.17 21.94
CA GLU A 326 -26.06 3.29 21.65
C GLU A 326 -26.84 2.01 21.99
N VAL A 327 -26.25 0.83 21.78
CA VAL A 327 -26.92 -0.47 22.01
C VAL A 327 -26.78 -0.93 23.45
N VAL A 328 -25.57 -0.84 24.00
CA VAL A 328 -25.24 -1.33 25.35
C VAL A 328 -25.71 -0.34 26.43
N GLY A 329 -25.92 0.92 26.05
CA GLY A 329 -26.22 2.03 26.93
C GLY A 329 -24.97 2.55 27.65
N ASP A 330 -24.94 3.85 27.93
CA ASP A 330 -24.02 4.41 28.92
C ASP A 330 -24.55 4.01 30.30
N THR A 331 -24.06 2.89 30.83
CA THR A 331 -24.46 2.42 32.16
C THR A 331 -23.97 3.41 33.24
N ARG A 332 -24.78 4.45 33.50
CA ARG A 332 -24.72 5.33 34.68
C ARG A 332 -23.36 6.00 34.92
N GLY A 333 -22.92 6.88 34.02
CA GLY A 333 -21.80 7.81 34.29
C GLY A 333 -20.46 7.14 34.60
N LYS A 334 -20.33 5.85 34.27
CA LYS A 334 -19.09 5.08 34.25
C LYS A 334 -19.03 4.46 32.86
N SER A 335 -17.94 4.74 32.14
CA SER A 335 -17.58 4.20 30.83
C SER A 335 -18.32 2.91 30.50
N ALA A 336 -19.07 2.91 29.38
CA ALA A 336 -19.75 1.78 28.74
C ALA A 336 -18.75 0.67 28.32
N GLY A 337 -17.99 0.15 29.27
CA GLY A 337 -16.91 -0.79 29.08
C GLY A 337 -17.17 -2.05 29.88
N PHE A 338 -17.01 -3.19 29.22
CA PHE A 338 -16.93 -4.48 29.90
C PHE A 338 -15.49 -4.70 30.32
N THR A 339 -15.29 -5.10 31.58
CA THR A 339 -13.99 -5.64 31.98
C THR A 339 -13.76 -6.96 31.26
N PHE A 340 -12.50 -7.26 30.93
CA PHE A 340 -12.14 -8.55 30.34
C PHE A 340 -12.62 -9.73 31.20
N LYS A 341 -12.60 -9.57 32.53
CA LYS A 341 -13.12 -10.56 33.48
C LYS A 341 -14.63 -10.82 33.31
N GLN A 342 -15.44 -9.78 33.06
CA GLN A 342 -16.87 -9.94 32.78
C GLN A 342 -17.09 -10.72 31.49
N ILE A 343 -16.38 -10.36 30.40
CA ILE A 343 -16.46 -11.09 29.13
C ILE A 343 -16.04 -12.56 29.31
N ALA A 344 -14.96 -12.81 30.06
CA ALA A 344 -14.48 -14.17 30.33
C ALA A 344 -15.46 -15.01 31.13
N ASN A 345 -16.10 -14.43 32.14
CA ASN A 345 -17.11 -15.13 32.93
C ASN A 345 -18.38 -15.43 32.11
N GLU A 346 -18.74 -14.53 31.19
CA GLU A 346 -19.93 -14.68 30.35
C GLU A 346 -19.66 -15.48 29.06
N ALA A 347 -18.39 -15.76 28.73
CA ALA A 347 -17.94 -16.39 27.49
C ALA A 347 -18.77 -17.63 27.08
N SER A 348 -18.99 -18.56 28.01
CA SER A 348 -19.74 -19.79 27.76
C SER A 348 -21.19 -19.51 27.36
N SER A 349 -21.78 -18.49 27.98
CA SER A 349 -23.17 -18.12 27.77
C SER A 349 -23.34 -17.32 26.48
N ILE A 350 -22.47 -16.34 26.18
CA ILE A 350 -22.57 -15.47 24.99
C ILE A 350 -22.23 -16.18 23.69
N ARG A 351 -21.50 -17.31 23.77
CA ARG A 351 -21.13 -18.17 22.63
C ARG A 351 -22.28 -18.53 21.70
N SER A 352 -23.51 -18.66 22.21
CA SER A 352 -24.69 -19.02 21.41
C SER A 352 -25.34 -17.84 20.66
N GLU A 353 -25.03 -16.61 21.06
CA GLU A 353 -25.58 -15.38 20.47
C GLU A 353 -24.63 -14.72 19.47
N VAL A 354 -23.33 -14.93 19.66
CA VAL A 354 -22.30 -14.40 18.77
C VAL A 354 -22.20 -15.31 17.53
N ALA A 355 -22.64 -14.79 16.39
CA ALA A 355 -22.46 -15.38 15.07
C ALA A 355 -21.24 -14.75 14.35
N MET A 356 -20.16 -14.52 15.10
CA MET A 356 -18.92 -13.91 14.62
C MET A 356 -18.32 -14.77 13.50
N TRP A 357 -17.62 -14.12 12.57
CA TRP A 357 -16.71 -14.82 11.69
C TRP A 357 -15.46 -15.22 12.51
N TRP A 358 -15.34 -16.50 12.85
CA TRP A 358 -14.09 -17.02 13.39
C TRP A 358 -13.14 -17.31 12.23
N PRO A 359 -11.90 -16.81 12.27
CA PRO A 359 -10.85 -17.25 11.35
C PRO A 359 -10.82 -18.78 11.29
N ALA A 360 -10.54 -19.33 10.11
CA ALA A 360 -10.41 -20.77 9.93
C ALA A 360 -9.37 -21.34 10.90
N GLU A 361 -8.26 -20.60 11.08
CA GLU A 361 -7.16 -20.84 12.00
C GLU A 361 -6.80 -19.53 12.70
N VAL A 362 -6.48 -19.57 14.00
CA VAL A 362 -5.77 -18.45 14.62
C VAL A 362 -4.29 -18.65 14.33
N PRO A 363 -3.59 -17.63 13.83
CA PRO A 363 -2.15 -17.71 13.63
C PRO A 363 -1.48 -18.21 14.90
N ASP A 364 -0.59 -19.20 14.78
CA ASP A 364 0.25 -19.60 15.91
C ASP A 364 1.20 -18.45 16.22
N VAL A 365 0.84 -17.65 17.21
CA VAL A 365 1.63 -16.52 17.70
C VAL A 365 2.76 -16.96 18.65
N GLY A 366 2.99 -18.27 18.79
CA GLY A 366 4.01 -18.83 19.66
C GLY A 366 3.64 -18.80 21.15
N PRO A 367 4.61 -19.15 22.03
CA PRO A 367 4.45 -19.03 23.48
C PRO A 367 4.52 -17.57 23.95
N GLY A 368 4.00 -17.28 25.15
CA GLY A 368 4.08 -15.94 25.76
C GLY A 368 2.80 -15.10 25.59
N ARG A 369 2.97 -13.77 25.45
CA ARG A 369 1.85 -12.82 25.36
C ARG A 369 1.06 -13.02 24.07
N ARG A 370 -0.27 -13.06 24.16
CA ARG A 370 -1.17 -13.32 23.03
C ARG A 370 -2.17 -12.19 22.81
N PRO A 371 -2.50 -11.88 21.56
CA PRO A 371 -3.53 -10.90 21.24
C PRO A 371 -4.90 -11.35 21.73
N LEU A 372 -5.81 -10.38 21.92
CA LEU A 372 -7.17 -10.64 22.40
C LEU A 372 -7.93 -11.66 21.55
N VAL A 373 -7.67 -11.72 20.25
CA VAL A 373 -8.29 -12.69 19.34
C VAL A 373 -7.99 -14.15 19.73
N SER A 374 -6.81 -14.43 20.28
CA SER A 374 -6.46 -15.77 20.78
C SER A 374 -7.36 -16.17 21.95
N PHE A 375 -7.72 -15.22 22.81
CA PHE A 375 -8.70 -15.44 23.87
C PHE A 375 -10.11 -15.65 23.31
N LEU A 376 -10.54 -14.82 22.34
CA LEU A 376 -11.86 -14.98 21.70
C LEU A 376 -12.04 -16.35 21.05
N TRP A 377 -10.95 -16.98 20.62
CA TRP A 377 -11.01 -18.34 20.07
C TRP A 377 -11.42 -19.39 21.12
N THR A 378 -11.06 -19.19 22.39
CA THR A 378 -11.52 -20.05 23.50
C THR A 378 -13.04 -19.99 23.67
N ILE A 379 -13.68 -18.92 23.19
CA ILE A 379 -15.12 -18.65 23.25
C ILE A 379 -15.87 -19.23 22.03
N ARG A 380 -15.18 -19.72 21.00
CA ARG A 380 -15.80 -20.20 19.74
C ARG A 380 -16.87 -21.28 19.96
N PRO A 381 -18.07 -21.19 19.36
CA PRO A 381 -19.04 -22.27 19.38
C PRO A 381 -18.41 -23.57 18.87
N LYS A 382 -18.59 -24.68 19.61
CA LYS A 382 -18.25 -26.00 19.04
C LYS A 382 -19.12 -26.16 17.80
N ARG A 383 -18.51 -26.24 16.61
CA ARG A 383 -19.25 -26.62 15.40
C ARG A 383 -19.92 -27.96 15.73
N ARG A 384 -21.25 -28.00 15.72
CA ARG A 384 -21.94 -29.29 15.75
C ARG A 384 -21.55 -30.02 14.47
N PRO A 385 -21.12 -31.29 14.55
CA PRO A 385 -20.73 -32.07 13.38
C PRO A 385 -21.88 -32.17 12.37
#